data_AF-A0A0F6CLD3-F1
#
_entry.id   AF-A0A0F6CLD3-F1
#
_cell.length_a   1.000
_cell.length_b   1.000
_cell.length_c   1.000
_cell.angle_alpha   90.00
_cell.angle_beta   90.00
_cell.angle_gamma   90.00
#
_symmetry.space_group_name_H-M   'P 1'
#
loop_
_entity.id
_entity.type
_entity.pdbx_description
1 polymer ?
#
loop_
_entity_poly.entity_id
_entity_poly.type
_entity_poly.pdbx_seq_one_letter_code
_entity_poly.pdbx_strand_id
1 'polypeptide(L)'
;MKNKNKNNTVQEEIIETSYPSLVQHEDFVEFSQLFNTALLQTNTDESSPQAKLFIEKLKQAVANHLQIVFDSFIISWTKNIRFSFTKLIPAVTTVESSQTDGVNLRSDLTENGHLKLLAERFNLLMNHQLFDEHKIVEVVDGIIVYRSKETNQLKVVFSKEIINA
;
A
#
# COMPACT_ATOMS: atom_id res chain seq x y z
N MET A 1 6.00 -49.01 23.55
CA MET A 1 6.46 -47.64 23.22
C MET A 1 6.54 -47.51 21.71
N LYS A 2 5.75 -46.61 21.11
CA LYS A 2 6.02 -45.92 19.83
C LYS A 2 4.93 -44.85 19.64
N ASN A 3 5.16 -43.69 20.23
CA ASN A 3 4.41 -42.46 19.90
C ASN A 3 4.80 -42.08 18.47
N LYS A 4 3.87 -42.20 17.53
CA LYS A 4 3.97 -41.51 16.24
C LYS A 4 3.45 -40.10 16.44
N ASN A 5 4.37 -39.15 16.42
CA ASN A 5 4.08 -37.72 16.39
C ASN A 5 3.07 -37.42 15.27
N LYS A 6 1.87 -36.98 15.66
CA LYS A 6 1.01 -36.19 14.78
C LYS A 6 1.75 -34.88 14.54
N ASN A 7 2.36 -34.73 13.37
CA ASN A 7 2.73 -33.42 12.86
C ASN A 7 1.42 -32.63 12.68
N ASN A 8 1.05 -31.87 13.70
CA ASN A 8 0.11 -30.76 13.55
C ASN A 8 0.82 -29.70 12.71
N THR A 9 0.77 -29.84 11.38
CA THR A 9 0.84 -28.67 10.51
C THR A 9 -0.34 -27.78 10.88
N VAL A 10 -0.10 -26.77 11.71
CA VAL A 10 -1.04 -25.67 11.89
C VAL A 10 -1.23 -25.08 10.50
N GLN A 11 -2.39 -25.33 9.88
CA GLN A 11 -2.78 -24.61 8.68
C GLN A 11 -2.90 -23.16 9.11
N GLU A 12 -2.01 -22.29 8.63
CA GLU A 12 -2.15 -20.85 8.83
C GLU A 12 -3.38 -20.39 8.04
N GLU A 13 -4.51 -20.29 8.73
CA GLU A 13 -5.71 -19.66 8.20
C GLU A 13 -5.46 -18.14 8.18
N ILE A 14 -5.15 -17.60 7.00
CA ILE A 14 -5.09 -16.16 6.80
C ILE A 14 -6.51 -15.63 7.05
N ILE A 15 -6.68 -14.88 8.14
CA ILE A 15 -7.96 -14.24 8.44
C ILE A 15 -8.32 -13.29 7.31
N GLU A 16 -9.53 -13.48 6.76
CA GLU A 16 -10.10 -12.62 5.74
C GLU A 16 -10.12 -11.16 6.21
N THR A 17 -9.53 -10.28 5.40
CA THR A 17 -9.55 -8.84 5.64
C THR A 17 -10.87 -8.27 5.13
N SER A 18 -11.23 -7.07 5.56
CA SER A 18 -12.37 -6.33 5.01
C SER A 18 -12.12 -5.80 3.59
N TYR A 19 -11.08 -6.28 2.90
CA TYR A 19 -10.69 -5.78 1.58
C TYR A 19 -11.82 -5.96 0.54
N PRO A 20 -12.42 -7.15 0.35
CA PRO A 20 -13.45 -7.34 -0.67
C PRO A 20 -14.68 -6.44 -0.43
N SER A 21 -15.04 -6.20 0.83
CA SER A 21 -16.16 -5.31 1.17
C SER A 21 -15.83 -3.83 0.90
N LEU A 22 -14.57 -3.42 1.09
CA LEU A 22 -14.16 -2.04 0.87
C LEU A 22 -14.03 -1.72 -0.63
N VAL A 23 -13.62 -2.68 -1.45
CA VAL A 23 -13.59 -2.54 -2.92
C VAL A 23 -15.00 -2.32 -3.50
N GLN A 24 -16.03 -2.88 -2.88
CA GLN A 24 -17.43 -2.70 -3.29
C GLN A 24 -18.08 -1.43 -2.73
N HIS A 25 -17.37 -0.66 -1.91
CA HIS A 25 -17.91 0.54 -1.28
C HIS A 25 -18.03 1.68 -2.30
N GLU A 26 -19.08 2.51 -2.20
CA GLU A 26 -19.32 3.63 -3.13
C GLU A 26 -18.21 4.70 -3.11
N ASP A 27 -17.61 4.91 -1.94
CA ASP A 27 -16.47 5.81 -1.73
C ASP A 27 -15.10 5.19 -2.06
N PHE A 28 -15.08 4.02 -2.69
CA PHE A 28 -13.82 3.38 -3.07
C PHE A 28 -13.20 4.03 -4.31
N VAL A 29 -11.91 4.34 -4.21
CA VAL A 29 -11.08 4.85 -5.30
C VAL A 29 -9.96 3.86 -5.56
N GLU A 30 -9.97 3.29 -6.76
CA GLU A 30 -8.96 2.32 -7.21
C GLU A 30 -7.61 2.99 -7.47
N PHE A 31 -6.52 2.25 -7.29
CA PHE A 31 -5.17 2.72 -7.58
C PHE A 31 -5.05 3.16 -9.04
N SER A 32 -5.61 2.37 -9.97
CA SER A 32 -5.57 2.64 -11.41
C SER A 32 -6.20 4.00 -11.75
N GLN A 33 -7.28 4.40 -11.07
CA GLN A 33 -7.94 5.68 -11.30
C GLN A 33 -7.06 6.84 -10.87
N LEU A 34 -6.42 6.75 -9.71
CA LEU A 34 -5.47 7.75 -9.22
C LEU A 34 -4.26 7.86 -10.12
N PHE A 35 -3.64 6.72 -10.45
CA PHE A 35 -2.43 6.68 -11.25
C PHE A 35 -2.68 7.21 -12.66
N ASN A 36 -3.74 6.77 -13.33
CA ASN A 36 -4.11 7.25 -14.67
C ASN A 36 -4.45 8.74 -14.67
N THR A 37 -5.12 9.24 -13.62
CA THR A 37 -5.38 10.68 -13.47
C THR A 37 -4.08 11.46 -13.29
N ALA A 38 -3.13 10.93 -12.51
CA ALA A 38 -1.82 11.54 -12.34
C ALA A 38 -1.06 11.60 -13.67
N LEU A 39 -1.01 10.50 -14.41
CA LEU A 39 -0.42 10.42 -15.75
C LEU A 39 -1.00 11.46 -16.71
N LEU A 40 -2.34 11.59 -16.74
CA LEU A 40 -3.03 12.57 -17.57
C LEU A 40 -2.65 14.01 -17.17
N GLN A 41 -2.66 14.33 -15.88
CA GLN A 41 -2.35 15.67 -15.39
C GLN A 41 -0.87 16.05 -15.54
N THR A 42 0.03 15.08 -15.67
CA THR A 42 1.45 15.31 -15.95
C THR A 42 1.83 15.11 -17.41
N ASN A 43 0.85 14.95 -18.32
CA ASN A 43 1.07 14.63 -19.73
C ASN A 43 2.06 13.48 -19.94
N THR A 44 1.96 12.45 -19.11
CA THR A 44 2.86 11.30 -19.09
C THR A 44 2.16 10.08 -19.69
N ASP A 45 2.79 9.48 -20.70
CA ASP A 45 2.30 8.23 -21.30
C ASP A 45 2.54 7.05 -20.34
N GLU A 46 1.62 6.09 -20.27
CA GLU A 46 1.74 4.89 -19.43
C GLU A 46 2.98 4.05 -19.79
N SER A 47 3.38 4.04 -21.06
CA SER A 47 4.56 3.32 -21.55
C SER A 47 5.88 4.04 -21.27
N SER A 48 5.83 5.27 -20.73
CA SER A 48 7.01 6.08 -20.45
C SER A 48 7.92 5.46 -19.38
N PRO A 49 9.23 5.76 -19.39
CA PRO A 49 10.16 5.26 -18.38
C PRO A 49 9.78 5.62 -16.94
N GLN A 50 9.27 6.85 -16.72
CA GLN A 50 8.86 7.30 -15.38
C GLN A 50 7.61 6.61 -14.87
N ALA A 51 6.63 6.34 -15.74
CA ALA A 51 5.42 5.58 -15.36
C ALA A 51 5.78 4.14 -14.98
N LYS A 52 6.60 3.49 -15.81
CA LYS A 52 7.13 2.14 -15.53
C LYS A 52 7.93 2.11 -14.24
N LEU A 53 8.85 3.05 -14.04
CA LEU A 53 9.68 3.14 -12.84
C LEU A 53 8.84 3.35 -11.58
N PHE A 54 7.78 4.16 -11.63
CA PHE A 54 6.85 4.35 -10.51
C PHE A 54 6.19 3.02 -10.11
N ILE A 55 5.65 2.29 -11.08
CA ILE A 55 5.01 0.99 -10.84
C ILE A 55 6.03 -0.07 -10.39
N GLU A 56 7.21 -0.09 -10.97
CA GLU A 56 8.30 -1.00 -10.59
C GLU A 56 8.74 -0.76 -9.14
N LYS A 57 8.89 0.51 -8.74
CA LYS A 57 9.19 0.91 -7.37
C LYS A 57 8.13 0.38 -6.38
N LEU A 58 6.85 0.51 -6.71
CA LEU A 58 5.77 -0.05 -5.89
C LEU A 58 5.81 -1.58 -5.81
N LYS A 59 5.96 -2.26 -6.95
CA LYS A 59 6.04 -3.73 -7.00
C LYS A 59 7.23 -4.26 -6.21
N GLN A 60 8.40 -3.60 -6.33
CA GLN A 60 9.59 -3.96 -5.56
C GLN A 60 9.37 -3.75 -4.07
N ALA A 61 8.70 -2.67 -3.67
CA ALA A 61 8.41 -2.43 -2.26
C ALA A 61 7.51 -3.51 -1.67
N VAL A 62 6.45 -3.91 -2.39
CA VAL A 62 5.56 -4.99 -1.95
C VAL A 62 6.29 -6.33 -1.89
N ALA A 63 6.98 -6.74 -2.96
CA ALA A 63 7.65 -8.04 -3.03
C ALA A 63 8.78 -8.20 -1.99
N ASN A 64 9.45 -7.10 -1.63
CA ASN A 64 10.59 -7.13 -0.70
C ASN A 64 10.25 -6.58 0.70
N HIS A 65 8.99 -6.23 0.95
CA HIS A 65 8.53 -5.62 2.20
C HIS A 65 9.29 -4.33 2.57
N LEU A 66 9.71 -3.54 1.56
CA LEU A 66 10.37 -2.23 1.75
C LEU A 66 9.31 -1.17 2.01
N GLN A 67 9.58 -0.19 2.88
CA GLN A 67 8.63 0.88 3.16
C GLN A 67 8.24 1.64 1.88
N ILE A 68 6.97 2.04 1.75
CA ILE A 68 6.52 2.93 0.68
C ILE A 68 6.24 4.27 1.31
N VAL A 69 7.10 5.24 1.01
CA VAL A 69 7.10 6.54 1.69
C VAL A 69 6.36 7.55 0.82
N PHE A 70 5.15 7.90 1.23
CA PHE A 70 4.36 8.99 0.67
C PHE A 70 4.55 10.28 1.49
N ASP A 71 3.95 11.37 1.03
CA ASP A 71 4.05 12.68 1.69
C ASP A 71 3.43 12.67 3.09
N SER A 72 2.26 12.05 3.23
CA SER A 72 1.46 12.13 4.46
C SER A 72 1.56 10.90 5.36
N PHE A 73 1.98 9.76 4.81
CA PHE A 73 2.06 8.49 5.52
C PHE A 73 3.01 7.52 4.82
N ILE A 74 3.26 6.40 5.47
CA ILE A 74 4.16 5.35 5.03
C ILE A 74 3.42 4.03 5.13
N ILE A 75 3.45 3.24 4.06
CA ILE A 75 3.12 1.82 4.14
C ILE A 75 4.37 1.08 4.58
N SER A 76 4.25 0.35 5.67
CA SER A 76 5.29 -0.46 6.29
C SER A 76 4.80 -1.89 6.46
N TRP A 77 5.69 -2.80 6.86
CA TRP A 77 5.34 -4.20 7.08
C TRP A 77 5.60 -4.61 8.52
N THR A 78 4.63 -5.30 9.13
CA THR A 78 4.70 -5.72 10.53
C THR A 78 4.14 -7.13 10.73
N LYS A 79 4.44 -7.73 11.88
CA LYS A 79 3.81 -8.99 12.30
C LYS A 79 2.57 -8.69 13.13
N ASN A 80 1.49 -9.43 12.86
CA ASN A 80 0.30 -9.37 13.69
C ASN A 80 -0.31 -10.77 13.81
N ILE A 81 -0.26 -11.31 15.02
CA ILE A 81 -0.74 -12.67 15.36
C ILE A 81 -2.21 -12.91 15.03
N ARG A 82 -3.00 -11.85 14.85
CA ARG A 82 -4.39 -11.97 14.39
C ARG A 82 -4.46 -12.43 12.95
N PHE A 83 -3.52 -12.05 12.10
CA PHE A 83 -3.57 -12.34 10.66
C PHE A 83 -2.65 -13.48 10.26
N SER A 84 -1.45 -13.55 10.85
CA SER A 84 -0.51 -14.65 10.66
C SER A 84 0.55 -14.64 11.78
N PHE A 85 1.05 -15.83 12.12
CA PHE A 85 2.17 -15.97 13.05
C PHE A 85 3.53 -15.75 12.38
N THR A 86 3.63 -16.02 11.09
CA THR A 86 4.92 -16.02 10.37
C THR A 86 5.02 -14.91 9.33
N LYS A 87 3.90 -14.49 8.74
CA LYS A 87 3.89 -13.57 7.61
C LYS A 87 3.84 -12.11 8.05
N LEU A 88 4.50 -11.27 7.26
CA LEU A 88 4.40 -9.83 7.38
C LEU A 88 3.12 -9.34 6.70
N ILE A 89 2.53 -8.29 7.25
CA ILE A 89 1.35 -7.64 6.70
C ILE A 89 1.57 -6.12 6.62
N PRO A 90 0.89 -5.43 5.69
CA PRO A 90 0.91 -3.98 5.64
C PRO A 90 0.42 -3.31 6.94
N ALA A 91 1.07 -2.22 7.29
CA ALA A 91 0.73 -1.31 8.37
C ALA A 91 0.93 0.13 7.90
N VAL A 92 0.07 1.04 8.34
CA VAL A 92 0.24 2.48 8.08
C VAL A 92 0.92 3.15 9.27
N THR A 93 1.96 3.93 9.00
CA THR A 93 2.71 4.74 9.98
C THR A 93 2.99 6.12 9.41
N THR A 94 3.30 7.09 10.27
CA THR A 94 3.77 8.43 9.86
C THR A 94 5.26 8.61 10.12
N VAL A 95 5.91 7.62 10.72
CA VAL A 95 7.33 7.64 11.07
C VAL A 95 8.03 6.49 10.35
N GLU A 96 9.09 6.84 9.63
CA GLU A 96 9.93 5.91 8.90
C GLU A 96 10.70 5.02 9.86
N SER A 97 10.89 3.76 9.49
CA SER A 97 11.60 2.78 10.32
C SER A 97 13.10 2.90 10.10
N SER A 98 13.89 2.89 11.16
CA SER A 98 15.36 2.76 11.04
C SER A 98 15.82 1.35 10.67
N GLN A 99 14.90 0.37 10.66
CA GLN A 99 15.24 -1.06 10.57
C GLN A 99 15.04 -1.63 9.17
N THR A 100 14.41 -0.90 8.27
CA THR A 100 14.02 -1.35 6.94
C THR A 100 14.17 -0.20 5.96
N ASP A 101 14.71 -0.47 4.79
CA ASP A 101 14.83 0.53 3.73
C ASP A 101 13.45 0.86 3.12
N GLY A 102 13.40 1.95 2.36
CA GLY A 102 12.18 2.51 1.80
C GLY A 102 12.31 2.93 0.34
N VAL A 103 11.26 2.64 -0.42
CA VAL A 103 11.00 3.28 -1.70
C VAL A 103 10.38 4.65 -1.43
N ASN A 104 11.16 5.69 -1.70
CA ASN A 104 10.66 7.06 -1.60
C ASN A 104 9.79 7.40 -2.83
N LEU A 105 8.54 7.79 -2.55
CA LEU A 105 7.58 8.34 -3.51
C LEU A 105 7.06 9.72 -3.10
N ARG A 106 7.76 10.43 -2.20
CA ARG A 106 7.41 11.79 -1.79
C ARG A 106 7.52 12.78 -2.95
N SER A 107 6.82 13.90 -2.81
CA SER A 107 6.93 15.05 -3.71
C SER A 107 8.31 15.70 -3.70
N ASP A 108 9.10 15.53 -2.63
CA ASP A 108 10.43 16.11 -2.48
C ASP A 108 11.56 15.28 -3.11
N LEU A 109 11.22 14.22 -3.87
CA LEU A 109 12.19 13.39 -4.58
C LEU A 109 13.22 14.23 -5.35
N THR A 110 14.50 13.95 -5.09
CA THR A 110 15.62 14.60 -5.79
C THR A 110 16.01 13.90 -7.08
N GLU A 111 15.49 12.68 -7.29
CA GLU A 111 15.70 11.89 -8.51
C GLU A 111 14.78 12.37 -9.64
N ASN A 112 15.28 12.33 -10.88
CA ASN A 112 14.53 12.46 -12.15
C ASN A 112 13.28 13.36 -12.11
N GLY A 113 13.38 14.59 -12.67
CA GLY A 113 12.30 15.58 -12.64
C GLY A 113 10.93 15.11 -13.15
N HIS A 114 10.86 14.16 -14.10
CA HIS A 114 9.58 13.62 -14.58
C HIS A 114 8.96 12.62 -13.60
N LEU A 115 9.77 11.79 -12.94
CA LEU A 115 9.28 10.91 -11.88
C LEU A 115 8.79 11.73 -10.68
N LYS A 116 9.56 12.76 -10.31
CA LYS A 116 9.17 13.72 -9.27
C LYS A 116 7.80 14.31 -9.55
N LEU A 117 7.58 14.86 -10.75
CA LEU A 117 6.30 15.48 -11.11
C LEU A 117 5.13 14.48 -11.03
N LEU A 118 5.34 13.23 -11.47
CA LEU A 118 4.34 12.17 -11.36
C LEU A 118 4.05 11.82 -9.90
N ALA A 119 5.08 11.68 -9.07
CA ALA A 119 4.95 11.40 -7.64
C ALA A 119 4.25 12.55 -6.89
N GLU A 120 4.64 13.80 -7.14
CA GLU A 120 3.97 15.00 -6.63
C GLU A 120 2.46 14.95 -6.95
N ARG A 121 2.13 14.66 -8.21
CA ARG A 121 0.75 14.65 -8.65
C ARG A 121 -0.05 13.51 -8.03
N PHE A 122 0.53 12.32 -7.97
CA PHE A 122 -0.09 11.17 -7.33
C PHE A 122 -0.36 11.42 -5.83
N ASN A 123 0.62 11.96 -5.09
CA ASN A 123 0.46 12.30 -3.68
C ASN A 123 -0.63 13.34 -3.47
N LEU A 124 -0.69 14.38 -4.31
CA LEU A 124 -1.72 15.41 -4.22
C LEU A 124 -3.12 14.80 -4.38
N LEU A 125 -3.33 13.99 -5.42
CA LEU A 125 -4.62 13.34 -5.69
C LEU A 125 -5.01 12.39 -4.55
N MET A 126 -4.08 11.52 -4.14
CA MET A 126 -4.30 10.58 -3.05
C MET A 126 -4.64 11.28 -1.73
N ASN A 127 -3.89 12.33 -1.38
CA ASN A 127 -4.13 13.09 -0.16
C ASN A 127 -5.49 13.80 -0.19
N HIS A 128 -5.87 14.39 -1.32
CA HIS A 128 -7.20 14.99 -1.48
C HIS A 128 -8.31 13.96 -1.26
N GLN A 129 -8.20 12.78 -1.89
CA GLN A 129 -9.18 11.70 -1.71
C GLN A 129 -9.25 11.23 -0.25
N LEU A 130 -8.10 11.03 0.41
CA LEU A 130 -8.04 10.51 1.79
C LEU A 130 -8.47 11.50 2.87
N PHE A 131 -8.02 12.75 2.76
CA PHE A 131 -8.11 13.72 3.86
C PHE A 131 -9.19 14.78 3.66
N ASP A 132 -9.49 15.16 2.42
CA ASP A 132 -10.49 16.18 2.12
C ASP A 132 -11.84 15.51 1.82
N GLU A 133 -11.85 14.52 0.93
CA GLU A 133 -13.08 13.80 0.55
C GLU A 133 -13.41 12.59 1.44
N HIS A 134 -12.51 12.19 2.34
CA HIS A 134 -12.69 11.06 3.26
C HIS A 134 -13.01 9.73 2.57
N LYS A 135 -12.46 9.52 1.37
CA LYS A 135 -12.62 8.30 0.57
C LYS A 135 -11.83 7.13 1.11
N ILE A 136 -12.16 5.95 0.59
CA ILE A 136 -11.42 4.70 0.79
C ILE A 136 -10.53 4.52 -0.42
N VAL A 137 -9.22 4.55 -0.24
CA VAL A 137 -8.29 4.68 -1.37
C VAL A 137 -7.37 3.47 -1.44
N GLU A 138 -7.34 2.80 -2.58
CA GLU A 138 -6.28 1.84 -2.91
C GLU A 138 -5.03 2.61 -3.32
N VAL A 139 -4.03 2.63 -2.44
CA VAL A 139 -2.82 3.45 -2.62
C VAL A 139 -1.74 2.71 -3.39
N VAL A 140 -1.85 1.38 -3.43
CA VAL A 140 -1.10 0.41 -4.22
C VAL A 140 -2.05 -0.76 -4.45
N ASP A 141 -2.02 -1.40 -5.61
CA ASP A 141 -2.84 -2.58 -5.89
C ASP A 141 -2.82 -3.56 -4.72
N GLY A 142 -4.00 -3.88 -4.17
CA GLY A 142 -4.12 -4.78 -3.02
C GLY A 142 -3.92 -4.14 -1.64
N ILE A 143 -3.65 -2.84 -1.53
CA ILE A 143 -3.47 -2.11 -0.25
C ILE A 143 -4.36 -0.87 -0.23
N ILE A 144 -5.36 -0.89 0.64
CA ILE A 144 -6.32 0.19 0.88
C ILE A 144 -5.94 0.96 2.14
N VAL A 145 -5.99 2.28 2.04
CA VAL A 145 -5.90 3.21 3.18
C VAL A 145 -7.20 4.01 3.26
N TYR A 146 -7.67 4.27 4.48
CA TYR A 146 -8.81 5.15 4.72
C TYR A 146 -8.71 5.79 6.09
N ARG A 147 -9.43 6.90 6.29
CA ARG A 147 -9.52 7.57 7.60
C ARG A 147 -10.71 7.01 8.39
N SER A 148 -10.46 6.50 9.59
CA SER A 148 -11.52 6.00 10.48
C SER A 148 -12.40 7.17 10.94
N LYS A 149 -13.72 7.07 10.69
CA LYS A 149 -14.71 8.09 11.10
C LYS A 149 -14.70 8.37 12.61
N GLU A 150 -14.45 7.34 13.42
CA GLU A 150 -14.46 7.44 14.89
C GLU A 150 -13.19 8.06 15.47
N THR A 151 -12.02 7.71 14.91
CA THR A 151 -10.73 8.05 15.53
C THR A 151 -9.94 9.08 14.74
N ASN A 152 -10.38 9.42 13.53
CA ASN A 152 -9.67 10.25 12.57
C ASN A 152 -8.25 9.76 12.22
N GLN A 153 -7.91 8.52 12.61
CA GLN A 153 -6.65 7.87 12.31
C GLN A 153 -6.73 7.14 10.97
N LEU A 154 -5.62 7.11 10.24
CA LEU A 154 -5.49 6.24 9.08
C LEU A 154 -5.55 4.77 9.50
N LYS A 155 -6.21 3.98 8.65
CA LYS A 155 -6.30 2.54 8.74
C LYS A 155 -5.84 1.96 7.43
N VAL A 156 -5.26 0.76 7.49
CA VAL A 156 -4.85 0.00 6.31
C VAL A 156 -5.58 -1.34 6.29
N VAL A 157 -6.00 -1.73 5.11
CA VAL A 157 -6.60 -3.03 4.80
C VAL A 157 -5.93 -3.53 3.53
N PHE A 158 -5.70 -4.83 3.43
CA PHE A 158 -4.95 -5.40 2.32
C PHE A 158 -5.60 -6.67 1.81
N SER A 159 -5.38 -7.00 0.53
CA SER A 159 -5.89 -8.20 -0.09
C SER A 159 -5.07 -9.43 0.33
N LYS A 160 -5.58 -10.64 0.08
CA LYS A 160 -4.88 -11.88 0.43
C LYS A 160 -3.61 -12.08 -0.40
N GLU A 161 -3.57 -11.48 -1.59
CA GLU A 161 -2.46 -11.54 -2.54
C GLU A 161 -1.21 -10.86 -1.98
N ILE A 162 -1.35 -9.77 -1.23
CA ILE A 162 -0.22 -9.05 -0.61
C ILE A 162 0.57 -9.93 0.38
N ILE A 163 -0.10 -10.90 1.01
CA ILE A 163 0.52 -11.81 1.99
C ILE A 163 1.31 -12.94 1.30
N ASN A 164 1.06 -13.16 0.01
CA ASN A 164 1.68 -14.23 -0.79
C ASN A 164 2.58 -13.67 -1.91
N ALA A 165 2.81 -12.36 -1.93
CA ALA A 165 3.63 -11.67 -2.93
C ALA A 165 5.12 -11.99 -2.80
#